data_AF-A0A289EHP7-F1
#
_entry.id   AF-A0A289EHP7-F1
#
_cell.length_a   1.000
_cell.length_b   1.000
_cell.length_c   1.000
_cell.angle_alpha   90.00
_cell.angle_beta   90.00
_cell.angle_gamma   90.00
#
_symmetry.space_group_name_H-M   'P 1'
#
loop_
_entity.id
_entity.type
_entity.pdbx_description
1 polymer ?
#
loop_
_entity_poly.entity_id
_entity_poly.type
_entity_poly.pdbx_seq_one_letter_code
_entity_poly.pdbx_strand_id
1 'polypeptide(L)'
;QWYLAGHNLTSLSEQMFVSCDNKDDGCDGGLMDNAFSWVIENNKGAVYTEKSYPYESGSGVTPECMTAEREVGAVIKDYVDLPQ
;
A
#
# COMPACT_ATOMS: atom_id res chain seq x y z
N GLN A 1 -7.61 10.32 3.27
CA GLN A 1 -8.31 10.48 1.97
C GLN A 1 -7.53 11.45 1.08
N TRP A 2 -6.81 10.95 0.06
CA TRP A 2 -5.82 11.75 -0.68
C TRP A 2 -6.42 12.82 -1.62
N TYR A 3 -7.26 12.40 -2.58
CA TYR A 3 -7.90 13.33 -3.52
C TYR A 3 -8.78 14.37 -2.82
N LEU A 4 -9.55 13.95 -1.80
CA LEU A 4 -10.41 14.84 -1.02
C LEU A 4 -9.62 15.86 -0.18
N ALA A 5 -8.34 15.61 0.11
CA ALA A 5 -7.46 16.59 0.74
C ALA A 5 -6.93 17.67 -0.24
N GLY A 6 -7.33 17.63 -1.52
CA GLY A 6 -6.96 18.61 -2.53
C GLY A 6 -5.77 18.21 -3.42
N HIS A 7 -5.30 16.97 -3.31
CA HIS A 7 -4.27 16.43 -4.18
C HIS A 7 -4.86 15.89 -5.50
N ASN A 8 -4.02 15.63 -6.48
CA ASN A 8 -4.44 15.00 -7.74
C ASN A 8 -4.97 13.57 -7.49
N LEU A 9 -5.93 13.15 -8.32
CA LEU A 9 -6.38 11.77 -8.36
C LEU A 9 -5.26 10.90 -8.94
N THR A 10 -4.59 10.13 -8.08
CA THR A 10 -3.41 9.32 -8.41
C THR A 10 -3.75 7.85 -8.20
N SER A 11 -3.42 6.99 -9.16
CA SER A 11 -3.47 5.53 -8.97
C SER A 11 -2.31 5.08 -8.09
N LEU A 12 -2.61 4.31 -7.06
CA LEU A 12 -1.66 3.83 -6.05
C LEU A 12 -1.44 2.32 -6.20
N SER A 13 -0.31 1.82 -5.72
CA SER A 13 0.13 0.43 -5.91
C SER A 13 -0.45 -0.51 -4.86
N GLU A 14 -1.28 -1.46 -5.28
CA GLU A 14 -1.64 -2.60 -4.43
C GLU A 14 -0.44 -3.55 -4.24
N GLN A 15 0.44 -3.68 -5.24
CA GLN A 15 1.59 -4.58 -5.21
C GLN A 15 2.57 -4.27 -4.07
N MET A 16 2.71 -3.00 -3.71
CA MET A 16 3.48 -2.58 -2.55
C MET A 16 3.04 -3.34 -1.29
N PHE A 17 1.74 -3.42 -1.04
CA PHE A 17 1.20 -4.10 0.14
C PHE A 17 1.35 -5.62 -0.01
N VAL A 18 0.95 -6.16 -1.17
CA VAL A 18 0.99 -7.63 -1.40
C VAL A 18 2.39 -8.21 -1.21
N SER A 19 3.44 -7.52 -1.68
CA SER A 19 4.81 -8.05 -1.63
C SER A 19 5.62 -7.62 -0.41
N CYS A 20 5.35 -6.44 0.15
CA CYS A 20 6.25 -5.84 1.17
C CYS A 20 5.63 -5.77 2.57
N ASP A 21 4.31 -5.83 2.68
CA ASP A 21 3.66 -5.93 3.98
C ASP A 21 3.94 -7.30 4.59
N ASN A 22 4.56 -7.30 5.77
CA ASN A 22 4.88 -8.51 6.51
C ASN A 22 3.96 -8.74 7.72
N LYS A 23 2.89 -7.93 7.87
CA LYS A 23 1.79 -8.15 8.81
C LYS A 23 0.62 -8.92 8.20
N ASP A 24 0.53 -8.94 6.87
CA ASP A 24 -0.46 -9.67 6.08
C ASP A 24 0.19 -10.77 5.21
N ASP A 25 -0.62 -11.64 4.61
CA ASP A 25 -0.18 -12.88 3.94
C ASP A 25 -0.23 -12.77 2.40
N GLY A 26 -0.10 -11.56 1.86
CA GLY A 26 -0.07 -11.31 0.41
C GLY A 26 -1.32 -11.88 -0.31
N CYS A 27 -1.12 -12.82 -1.23
CA CYS A 27 -2.22 -13.47 -1.95
C CYS A 27 -3.13 -14.37 -1.09
N ASP A 28 -2.69 -14.77 0.09
CA ASP A 28 -3.48 -15.63 1.00
C ASP A 28 -4.42 -14.83 1.91
N GLY A 29 -4.36 -13.49 1.85
CA GLY A 29 -5.28 -12.59 2.53
C GLY A 29 -4.60 -11.62 3.49
N GLY A 30 -5.41 -10.80 4.14
CA GLY A 30 -4.94 -9.75 5.05
C GLY A 30 -6.07 -8.86 5.54
N LEU A 31 -5.74 -7.91 6.41
CA LEU A 31 -6.66 -6.92 6.98
C LEU A 31 -6.22 -5.50 6.63
N MET A 32 -7.16 -4.63 6.28
CA MET A 32 -6.84 -3.25 5.92
C MET A 32 -6.15 -2.49 7.06
N ASP A 33 -6.48 -2.79 8.32
CA ASP A 33 -5.87 -2.14 9.49
C ASP A 33 -4.39 -2.54 9.67
N ASN A 34 -4.04 -3.78 9.31
CA ASN A 34 -2.66 -4.25 9.29
C ASN A 34 -1.88 -3.48 8.22
N ALA A 35 -2.41 -3.39 7.00
CA ALA A 35 -1.81 -2.64 5.90
C ALA A 35 -1.61 -1.15 6.22
N PHE A 36 -2.61 -0.49 6.83
CA PHE A 36 -2.47 0.90 7.29
C PHE A 36 -1.40 1.03 8.37
N SER A 37 -1.37 0.13 9.34
CA SER A 37 -0.36 0.13 10.39
C SER A 37 1.04 -0.08 9.81
N TRP A 38 1.21 -1.08 8.94
CA TRP A 38 2.49 -1.39 8.31
C TRP A 38 3.01 -0.22 7.49
N VAL A 39 2.19 0.41 6.64
CA VAL A 39 2.70 1.49 5.78
C VAL A 39 3.16 2.69 6.61
N ILE A 40 2.49 2.99 7.73
CA ILE A 40 2.89 4.06 8.65
C ILE A 40 4.19 3.71 9.37
N GLU A 41 4.26 2.51 9.98
CA GLU A 41 5.38 2.08 10.83
C GLU A 41 6.64 1.74 10.02
N ASN A 42 6.48 1.06 8.89
CA ASN A 42 7.56 0.45 8.13
C ASN A 42 7.90 1.20 6.84
N ASN A 43 6.93 1.93 6.26
CA ASN A 43 7.12 2.67 5.01
C ASN A 43 6.95 4.20 5.15
N LYS A 44 7.03 4.73 6.38
CA LYS A 44 6.95 6.18 6.68
C LYS A 44 5.65 6.83 6.16
N GLY A 45 4.58 6.05 6.09
CA GLY A 45 3.29 6.43 5.53
C GLY A 45 3.25 6.56 4.01
N ALA A 46 4.35 6.28 3.30
CA ALA A 46 4.43 6.45 1.85
C ALA A 46 3.72 5.32 1.12
N VAL A 47 2.90 5.69 0.12
CA VAL A 47 2.24 4.75 -0.79
C VAL A 47 2.73 5.04 -2.20
N TYR A 48 3.24 4.01 -2.88
CA TYR A 48 3.80 4.16 -4.22
C TYR A 48 2.70 4.32 -5.29
N THR A 49 3.04 4.95 -6.41
CA THR A 49 2.16 5.01 -7.58
C THR A 49 2.09 3.64 -8.25
N GLU A 50 0.92 3.30 -8.79
CA GLU A 50 0.73 2.06 -9.58
C GLU A 50 1.69 2.01 -10.77
N LYS A 51 1.94 3.15 -11.40
CA LYS A 51 2.87 3.24 -12.53
C LYS A 51 4.30 2.86 -12.13
N SER A 52 4.74 3.21 -10.92
CA SER A 52 6.10 2.92 -10.47
C SER A 52 6.25 1.51 -9.89
N TYR A 53 5.18 0.93 -9.35
CA TYR A 53 5.16 -0.43 -8.84
C TYR A 53 3.84 -1.14 -9.27
N PRO A 54 3.80 -1.67 -10.50
CA PRO A 54 2.59 -2.25 -11.07
C PRO A 54 2.13 -3.52 -10.36
N TYR A 55 0.84 -3.82 -10.48
CA TYR A 55 0.28 -5.08 -10.03
C TYR A 55 0.76 -6.29 -10.85
N GLU A 56 1.39 -7.25 -10.17
CA GLU A 56 1.95 -8.48 -10.76
C GLU A 56 1.35 -9.76 -10.17
N SER A 57 0.51 -9.64 -9.12
CA SER A 57 0.00 -10.80 -8.37
C SER A 57 -1.30 -11.39 -8.94
N GLY A 58 -1.68 -11.02 -10.16
CA GLY A 58 -2.93 -11.49 -10.80
C GLY A 58 -3.01 -12.99 -11.06
N SER A 59 -1.88 -13.71 -10.97
CA SER A 59 -1.80 -15.17 -11.04
C SER A 59 -1.93 -15.86 -9.68
N GLY A 60 -2.13 -15.12 -8.59
CA GLY A 60 -2.18 -15.64 -7.21
C GLY A 60 -0.81 -15.96 -6.62
N VAL A 61 0.26 -15.39 -7.17
CA VAL A 61 1.62 -15.52 -6.66
C VAL A 61 2.02 -14.19 -6.05
N THR A 62 2.70 -14.22 -4.89
CA THR A 62 3.31 -13.05 -4.25
C THR A 62 4.78 -12.95 -4.67
N PRO A 63 5.17 -12.01 -5.56
CA PRO A 63 6.58 -11.76 -5.87
C PRO A 63 7.30 -11.17 -4.65
N GLU A 64 8.63 -11.33 -4.62
CA GLU A 64 9.51 -10.70 -3.63
C GLU A 64 9.31 -9.18 -3.57
N CYS A 65 9.41 -8.61 -2.36
CA CYS A 65 9.37 -7.16 -2.17
C CYS A 65 10.50 -6.47 -2.94
N MET A 66 10.15 -5.58 -3.86
CA MET A 66 11.12 -4.75 -4.56
C MET A 66 11.61 -3.60 -3.66
N THR A 67 12.91 -3.60 -3.35
CA THR A 67 13.56 -2.62 -2.45
C THR A 67 14.09 -1.36 -3.15
N ALA A 68 14.02 -1.30 -4.48
CA ALA A 68 14.43 -0.14 -5.25
C ALA A 68 13.51 1.07 -4.98
N GLU A 69 14.06 2.29 -5.11
CA GLU A 69 13.27 3.52 -4.96
C GLU A 69 12.10 3.56 -5.96
N ARG A 70 10.92 3.97 -5.47
CA ARG A 70 9.66 4.08 -6.22
C ARG A 70 9.09 5.49 -6.09
N GLU A 71 8.23 5.86 -7.03
CA GLU A 71 7.55 7.15 -7.00
C GLU A 71 6.46 7.13 -5.93
N VAL A 72 6.53 8.04 -4.96
CA VAL A 72 5.51 8.18 -3.91
C VAL A 72 4.30 8.92 -4.48
N GLY A 73 3.15 8.27 -4.49
CA GLY A 73 1.89 8.82 -4.98
C GLY A 73 1.02 9.47 -3.90
N ALA A 74 1.16 9.02 -2.66
CA ALA A 74 0.44 9.55 -1.49
C ALA A 74 1.21 9.30 -0.20
N VAL A 75 0.90 10.07 0.85
CA VAL A 75 1.40 9.83 2.22
C VAL A 75 0.24 9.88 3.21
N ILE A 76 0.13 8.87 4.06
CA ILE A 76 -0.81 8.84 5.19
C ILE A 76 -0.06 9.02 6.51
N LYS A 77 -0.79 9.49 7.53
CA LYS A 77 -0.22 9.71 8.88
C LYS A 77 -0.86 8.83 9.94
N ASP A 78 -2.12 8.44 9.72
CA ASP A 78 -2.93 7.68 10.65
C ASP A 78 -4.14 7.07 9.93
N TYR A 79 -4.86 6.17 10.60
CA TYR A 79 -6.12 5.58 10.16
C TYR A 79 -7.14 5.57 11.31
N VAL A 80 -8.43 5.40 10.99
CA VAL A 80 -9.50 5.39 11.98
C VAL A 80 -10.53 4.31 11.65
N ASP A 81 -10.99 3.62 12.69
CA ASP A 81 -12.12 2.72 12.60
C ASP A 81 -13.43 3.48 12.77
N LEU A 82 -14.41 3.17 11.93
CA LEU A 82 -15.75 3.75 12.06
C LEU A 82 -16.53 3.01 13.14
N PRO A 83 -17.35 3.73 13.94
CA PRO A 83 -18.28 3.08 14.86
C PRO A 83 -19.23 2.13 14.12
N GLN A 84 -19.62 1.03 14.78
CA GLN A 84 -20.65 0.11 14.29
C GLN A 84 -22.06 0.70 14.34
#